data_AF-A0A5M6ZBZ0-F1
#
_entry.id   AF-A0A5M6ZBZ0-F1
#
_cell.length_a   1.000
_cell.length_b   1.000
_cell.length_c   1.000
_cell.angle_alpha   90.00
_cell.angle_beta   90.00
_cell.angle_gamma   90.00
#
_symmetry.space_group_name_H-M   'P 1'
#
loop_
_entity.id
_entity.type
_entity.pdbx_description
1 polymer ?
#
loop_
_entity_poly.entity_id
_entity_poly.type
_entity_poly.pdbx_seq_one_letter_code
_entity_poly.pdbx_strand_id
1 'polypeptide(L)' 'MAAPVFTPAEAAKVQVFLRGKLNPELKVQLRNRPDECAEIYIGAECLGVVSKNVEEGETSYSFEITILDIDLD' A
#
# COMPACT_ATOMS: atom_id res chain seq x y z
N MET A 1 16.71 2.59 17.38
CA MET A 1 15.56 1.80 16.91
C MET A 1 15.38 2.12 15.45
N ALA A 2 15.50 1.14 14.54
CA ALA A 2 15.19 1.37 13.13
C ALA A 2 13.67 1.54 13.02
N ALA A 3 13.21 2.58 12.32
CA ALA A 3 11.78 2.73 12.01
C ALA A 3 11.27 1.45 11.31
N PRO A 4 10.03 1.02 11.56
CA PRO A 4 9.51 -0.22 10.99
C PRO A 4 9.46 -0.11 9.47
N VAL A 5 10.39 -0.76 8.77
CA VAL A 5 10.43 -0.74 7.31
C VAL A 5 9.28 -1.57 6.75
N PHE A 6 8.62 -1.06 5.70
CA PHE A 6 7.65 -1.83 4.93
C PHE A 6 8.39 -2.81 4.01
N THR A 7 8.28 -4.12 4.27
CA THR A 7 9.12 -5.11 3.58
C THR A 7 8.49 -5.65 2.29
N PRO A 8 9.29 -6.21 1.35
CA PRO A 8 8.76 -6.85 0.14
C PRO A 8 7.80 -8.00 0.42
N ALA A 9 8.04 -8.75 1.50
CA ALA A 9 7.18 -9.84 1.92
C ALA A 9 5.80 -9.35 2.40
N GLU A 10 5.76 -8.20 3.10
CA GLU A 10 4.52 -7.57 3.52
C GLU A 10 3.77 -6.97 2.34
N ALA A 11 4.47 -6.30 1.42
CA ALA A 11 3.89 -5.83 0.16
C ALA A 11 3.19 -6.95 -0.62
N ALA A 12 3.83 -8.12 -0.73
CA ALA A 12 3.23 -9.28 -1.38
C ALA A 12 1.96 -9.77 -0.68
N LYS A 13 1.95 -9.82 0.67
CA LYS A 13 0.76 -10.20 1.45
C LYS A 13 -0.39 -9.22 1.27
N VAL A 14 -0.11 -7.92 1.38
CA VAL A 14 -1.10 -6.86 1.17
C VAL A 14 -1.64 -6.90 -0.26
N GLN A 15 -0.78 -7.09 -1.25
CA GLN A 15 -1.20 -7.23 -2.66
C GLN A 15 -2.16 -8.40 -2.85
N VAL A 16 -1.84 -9.59 -2.33
CA VAL A 16 -2.74 -10.76 -2.44
C VAL A 16 -4.09 -10.49 -1.78
N PHE A 17 -4.08 -9.86 -0.60
CA PHE A 17 -5.29 -9.49 0.11
C PHE A 17 -6.17 -8.52 -0.70
N LEU A 18 -5.58 -7.42 -1.19
CA LEU A 18 -6.29 -6.42 -1.99
C LEU A 18 -6.80 -6.97 -3.32
N ARG A 19 -6.03 -7.86 -3.96
CA ARG A 19 -6.46 -8.55 -5.18
C ARG A 19 -7.68 -9.43 -4.96
N GLY A 20 -7.74 -10.12 -3.82
CA GLY A 20 -8.88 -10.97 -3.47
C GLY A 20 -10.11 -10.19 -3.00
N LYS A 21 -9.93 -8.99 -2.44
CA LYS A 21 -11.01 -8.18 -1.87
C LYS A 21 -11.56 -7.10 -2.81
N LEU A 22 -10.72 -6.48 -3.63
CA LEU A 22 -11.08 -5.30 -4.41
C LEU A 22 -10.94 -5.56 -5.91
N ASN A 23 -9.70 -5.69 -6.41
CA ASN A 23 -9.44 -5.85 -7.84
C ASN A 23 -8.16 -6.67 -8.09
N PRO A 24 -8.21 -7.75 -8.88
CA PRO A 24 -7.06 -8.62 -9.16
C PRO A 24 -5.90 -7.94 -9.90
N GLU A 25 -6.11 -6.80 -10.53
CA GLU A 25 -5.09 -6.05 -11.29
C GLU A 25 -4.22 -5.16 -10.40
N LEU A 26 -4.60 -4.96 -9.13
CA LEU A 26 -3.85 -4.11 -8.20
C LEU A 26 -2.42 -4.62 -7.99
N LYS A 27 -1.48 -3.70 -7.91
CA LYS A 27 -0.07 -3.96 -7.60
C LYS A 27 0.36 -3.10 -6.43
N VAL A 28 1.09 -3.68 -5.49
CA VAL A 28 1.67 -2.95 -4.36
C VAL A 28 3.16 -2.82 -4.60
N GLN A 29 3.64 -1.59 -4.73
CA GLN A 29 5.03 -1.30 -5.04
C GLN A 29 5.68 -0.55 -3.89
N LEU A 30 6.83 -1.04 -3.44
CA LEU A 30 7.62 -0.35 -2.43
C LEU A 30 8.16 0.95 -3.01
N ARG A 31 8.21 1.98 -2.19
CA ARG A 31 8.94 3.20 -2.54
C ARG A 31 10.44 2.91 -2.55
N ASN A 32 11.19 3.66 -3.35
CA ASN A 32 12.64 3.53 -3.46
C ASN A 32 13.40 4.08 -2.22
N ARG A 33 12.68 4.38 -1.15
CA ARG A 33 13.15 4.94 0.12
C ARG A 33 12.72 4.02 1.26
N PRO A 34 13.55 3.85 2.31
CA PRO A 34 13.19 3.07 3.50
C PRO A 34 12.10 3.81 4.28
N ASP A 35 10.86 3.67 3.81
CA ASP A 35 9.66 4.25 4.38
C ASP A 35 8.77 3.16 4.98
N GLU A 36 7.83 3.61 5.82
CA GLU A 36 6.73 2.81 6.37
C GLU A 36 5.59 2.59 5.37
N CYS A 37 5.73 3.05 4.12
CA CYS A 37 4.64 3.05 3.14
C CYS A 37 5.03 2.46 1.78
N ALA A 38 4.03 1.89 1.09
CA ALA A 38 4.08 1.43 -0.30
C ALA A 38 2.95 2.08 -1.12
N GLU A 39 3.13 2.15 -2.43
CA GLU A 39 2.17 2.73 -3.37
C GLU A 39 1.33 1.63 -4.04
N ILE A 40 0.08 1.93 -4.34
CA ILE A 40 -0.85 1.00 -4.99
C ILE A 40 -1.10 1.47 -6.40
N TYR A 41 -0.85 0.59 -7.36
CA TYR A 41 -1.01 0.86 -8.77
C TYR A 41 -2.07 -0.03 -9.41
N ILE A 42 -2.78 0.53 -10.38
CA ILE A 42 -3.52 -0.22 -11.40
C ILE A 42 -2.98 0.19 -12.77
N GLY A 43 -2.51 -0.78 -13.56
CA GLY A 43 -1.81 -0.46 -14.81
C GLY A 43 -0.58 0.42 -14.57
N ALA A 44 -0.62 1.67 -15.05
CA ALA A 44 0.41 2.69 -14.89
C ALA A 44 0.00 3.83 -13.93
N GLU A 45 -1.20 3.76 -13.36
CA GLU A 45 -1.78 4.81 -12.53
C GLU A 45 -1.64 4.47 -11.04
N CYS A 46 -1.27 5.46 -10.23
CA CYS A 46 -1.18 5.33 -8.79
C CYS A 46 -2.56 5.64 -8.18
N LEU A 47 -3.21 4.63 -7.60
CA LEU A 47 -4.52 4.78 -6.97
C LEU A 47 -4.44 5.25 -5.52
N GLY A 48 -3.31 5.00 -4.85
CA GLY A 48 -3.21 5.31 -3.44
C GLY A 48 -1.96 4.77 -2.77
N VAL A 49 -2.00 4.77 -1.45
CA VAL A 49 -0.88 4.40 -0.59
C VAL A 49 -1.35 3.41 0.47
N VAL A 50 -0.48 2.46 0.82
CA VAL A 50 -0.61 1.67 2.04
C VAL A 50 0.51 2.04 3.00
N SER A 51 0.17 2.35 4.25
CA SER A 51 1.12 2.55 5.33
C SER A 51 1.06 1.40 6.33
N LYS A 52 2.20 1.02 6.89
CA LYS A 52 2.32 0.07 7.98
C LYS A 52 2.43 0.86 9.29
N ASN A 53 1.58 0.50 10.24
CA ASN A 53 1.60 1.03 11.59
C ASN A 53 1.92 -0.13 12.54
N VAL A 54 2.86 0.09 13.45
CA VAL A 54 3.19 -0.88 14.49
C VAL A 54 2.96 -0.21 15.83
N GLU A 55 1.86 -0.57 16.49
CA GLU A 55 1.47 -0.04 17.80
C GLU A 55 1.36 -1.19 18.79
N GLU A 56 2.02 -1.06 19.95
CA GLU A 56 1.96 -2.04 21.06
C GLU A 56 2.22 -3.51 20.66
N GLY A 57 2.99 -3.74 19.60
CA GLY A 57 3.30 -5.08 19.08
C GLY A 57 2.30 -5.62 18.05
N GLU A 58 1.23 -4.87 17.77
CA GLU A 58 0.28 -5.16 16.71
C GLU A 58 0.70 -4.47 15.41
N THR A 59 0.66 -5.21 14.30
CA THR A 59 0.96 -4.66 12.97
C THR A 59 -0.33 -4.46 12.20
N SER A 60 -0.61 -3.20 11.88
CA SER A 60 -1.77 -2.76 11.11
C SER A 60 -1.33 -2.17 9.78
N TYR A 61 -2.19 -2.30 8.77
CA TYR A 61 -1.98 -1.74 7.44
C TYR A 61 -3.13 -0.80 7.11
N SER A 62 -2.83 0.47 6.86
CA SER A 62 -3.81 1.48 6.49
C SER A 62 -3.73 1.72 5.00
N PHE A 63 -4.85 1.56 4.31
CA PHE A 63 -4.95 1.81 2.87
C PHE A 63 -5.75 3.09 2.63
N GLU A 64 -5.13 4.05 1.96
CA GLU A 64 -5.71 5.34 1.64
C GLU A 64 -5.73 5.53 0.11
N ILE A 65 -6.92 5.83 -0.42
CA ILE A 65 -7.13 6.21 -1.82
C ILE A 65 -7.43 7.71 -1.82
N THR A 66 -6.72 8.46 -2.66
CA THR A 66 -7.06 9.85 -2.94
C THR A 66 -7.75 9.91 -4.29
N ILE A 67 -8.97 10.41 -4.31
CA ILE A 67 -9.73 10.63 -5.54
C ILE A 67 -9.74 12.15 -5.77
N LEU A 68 -9.24 12.60 -6.92
CA LEU A 68 -9.32 14.00 -7.30
C LEU A 68 -10.58 14.24 -8.11
N ASP A 69 -11.13 15.45 -7.99
CA ASP A 69 -12.33 15.86 -8.75
C ASP A 69 -12.13 15.68 -10.27
N ILE A 70 -10.91 15.92 -10.76
CA ILE A 70 -10.54 15.74 -12.17
C ILE A 70 -10.59 14.29 -12.67
N ASP A 71 -10.56 13.31 -11.76
CA ASP A 71 -10.63 11.87 -12.08
C ASP A 71 -12.08 11.36 -12.12
N LEU A 72 -13.05 12.19 -11.74
CA LEU A 72 -14.48 11.84 -11.64
C LEU A 72 -15.31 12.22 -12.89
N ASP A 73 -14.71 12.89 -13.86
CA ASP A 73 -15.36 13.41 -15.08
C ASP A 73 -15.53 12.35 -16.19
#